data_AF-A0A392NLV2-F1
#
_entry.id   AF-A0A392NLV2-F1
#
_cell.length_a   1.000
_cell.length_b   1.000
_cell.length_c   1.000
_cell.angle_alpha   90.00
_cell.angle_beta   90.00
_cell.angle_gamma   90.00
#
_symmetry.space_group_name_H-M   'P 1'
#
loop_
_entity.id
_entity.type
_entity.pdbx_description
1 polymer ?
#
loop_
_entity_poly.entity_id
_entity_poly.type
_entity_poly.pdbx_seq_one_letter_code
_entity_poly.pdbx_strand_id
1 'polypeptide(L)'
;IVNGKEVQIQITGFMEKNTVKFMKELWTLLLSAQKNASGVPQQFLDAKEEELLKKKAEHDRITSEIQRKKDKESKEIREERLKKLLASAIIWVHVLYLKLL
;
A
#
# COMPACT_ATOMS: atom_id res chain seq x y z
N ILE A 1 30.30 -29.81 -9.77
CA ILE A 1 30.40 -29.02 -8.51
C ILE A 1 31.03 -27.69 -8.90
N VAL A 2 30.34 -26.56 -8.70
CA VAL A 2 30.90 -25.23 -8.99
C VAL A 2 31.87 -24.87 -7.87
N ASN A 3 33.09 -24.46 -8.20
CA ASN A 3 34.10 -24.06 -7.22
C ASN A 3 33.96 -22.57 -6.87
N GLY A 4 33.75 -22.25 -5.59
CA GLY A 4 33.59 -20.87 -5.15
C GLY A 4 34.79 -19.95 -5.46
N LYS A 5 36.02 -20.49 -5.51
CA LYS A 5 37.22 -19.73 -5.89
C LYS A 5 37.22 -19.35 -7.37
N GLU A 6 36.71 -20.23 -8.22
CA GLU A 6 36.65 -19.98 -9.67
C GLU A 6 35.64 -18.87 -9.97
N VAL A 7 34.46 -18.93 -9.33
CA VAL A 7 33.46 -17.87 -9.39
C VAL A 7 34.05 -16.55 -8.90
N GLN A 8 34.77 -16.55 -7.79
CA GLN A 8 35.43 -15.35 -7.27
C GLN A 8 36.39 -14.73 -8.31
N ILE A 9 37.25 -15.54 -8.95
CA ILE A 9 38.20 -15.05 -9.97
C ILE A 9 37.44 -14.42 -11.15
N GLN A 10 36.40 -15.09 -11.66
CA GLN A 10 35.62 -14.62 -12.80
C GLN A 10 34.97 -13.27 -12.55
N ILE A 11 34.46 -13.03 -11.33
CA ILE A 11 33.80 -11.77 -11.00
C ILE A 11 34.75 -10.68 -10.50
N THR A 12 36.00 -11.01 -10.14
CA THR A 12 36.93 -10.04 -9.54
C THR A 12 37.24 -8.88 -10.47
N GLY A 13 37.32 -9.13 -11.79
CA GLY A 13 37.51 -8.05 -12.77
C GLY A 13 36.33 -7.08 -12.85
N PHE A 14 35.12 -7.50 -12.44
CA PHE A 14 33.92 -6.66 -12.47
C PHE A 14 33.69 -5.94 -11.15
N MET A 15 33.86 -6.65 -10.03
CA MET A 15 33.58 -6.12 -8.69
C MET A 15 34.81 -5.45 -8.05
N GLU A 16 36.01 -5.71 -8.58
CA GLU A 16 37.30 -5.20 -8.11
C GLU A 16 37.44 -5.32 -6.57
N LYS A 17 37.60 -4.18 -5.89
CA LYS A 17 37.71 -4.08 -4.43
C LYS A 17 36.48 -4.59 -3.67
N ASN A 18 35.31 -4.68 -4.31
CA ASN A 18 34.08 -5.13 -3.68
C ASN A 18 33.89 -6.66 -3.75
N THR A 19 34.73 -7.37 -4.51
CA THR A 19 34.58 -8.81 -4.77
C THR A 19 34.50 -9.64 -3.50
N VAL A 20 35.37 -9.39 -2.54
CA VAL A 20 35.42 -10.17 -1.28
C VAL A 20 34.13 -9.99 -0.49
N LYS A 21 33.63 -8.75 -0.40
CA LYS A 21 32.37 -8.45 0.30
C LYS A 21 31.20 -9.14 -0.40
N PHE A 22 31.11 -8.99 -1.72
CA PHE A 22 30.08 -9.63 -2.53
C PHE A 22 30.07 -11.15 -2.39
N MET A 23 31.23 -11.82 -2.50
CA MET A 23 31.31 -13.27 -2.39
C MET A 23 30.86 -13.77 -1.02
N LYS A 24 31.17 -13.03 0.06
CA LYS A 24 30.70 -13.37 1.41
C LYS A 24 29.18 -13.29 1.52
N GLU A 25 28.59 -12.22 0.99
CA GLU A 25 27.13 -12.03 0.98
C GLU A 25 26.45 -13.10 0.11
N LEU A 26 26.97 -13.35 -1.09
CA LEU A 26 26.49 -14.39 -2.00
C LEU A 26 26.51 -15.77 -1.33
N TRP A 27 27.63 -16.17 -0.71
CA TRP A 27 27.73 -17.47 -0.05
C TRP A 27 26.74 -17.61 1.11
N THR A 28 26.52 -16.53 1.86
CA THR A 28 25.52 -16.48 2.94
C THR A 28 24.11 -16.71 2.41
N LEU A 29 23.74 -16.03 1.31
CA LEU A 29 22.45 -16.20 0.66
C LEU A 29 22.25 -17.61 0.11
N LEU A 30 23.25 -18.17 -0.55
CA LEU A 30 23.20 -19.55 -1.09
C LEU A 30 23.03 -20.59 0.02
N LEU A 31 23.73 -20.45 1.15
CA LEU A 31 23.55 -21.33 2.31
C LEU A 31 22.18 -21.18 2.94
N SER A 32 21.62 -19.97 2.99
CA SER A 32 20.24 -19.74 3.46
C SER A 32 19.22 -20.41 2.55
N ALA A 33 19.36 -20.22 1.22
CA ALA A 33 18.53 -20.86 0.22
C ALA A 33 18.58 -22.40 0.31
N GLN A 34 19.76 -22.98 0.47
CA GLN A 34 19.94 -24.43 0.60
C GLN A 34 19.23 -25.01 1.83
N LYS A 35 19.19 -24.27 2.94
CA LYS A 35 18.52 -24.68 4.18
C LYS A 35 17.01 -24.50 4.14
N ASN A 36 16.51 -23.69 3.20
CA ASN A 36 15.09 -23.43 3.04
C ASN A 36 14.49 -24.38 1.99
N ALA A 37 13.36 -25.02 2.30
CA ALA A 37 12.70 -25.98 1.39
C ALA A 37 12.27 -25.36 0.04
N SER A 38 12.03 -24.05 0.00
CA SER A 38 11.68 -23.32 -1.23
C SER A 38 12.89 -23.05 -2.14
N GLY A 39 14.12 -23.22 -1.65
CA GLY A 39 15.33 -22.81 -2.35
C GLY A 39 15.53 -21.29 -2.40
N VAL A 40 14.72 -20.51 -1.67
CA VAL A 40 14.80 -19.05 -1.60
C VAL A 40 15.47 -18.64 -0.27
N PRO A 41 16.44 -17.70 -0.28
CA PRO A 41 17.01 -17.17 0.95
C PRO A 41 15.94 -16.55 1.85
N GLN A 42 16.00 -16.82 3.17
CA GLN A 42 15.01 -16.32 4.13
C GLN A 42 14.89 -14.79 4.11
N GLN A 43 16.03 -14.10 4.00
CA GLN A 43 16.09 -12.64 3.90
C GLN A 43 15.22 -12.08 2.76
N PHE A 44 15.08 -12.80 1.64
CA PHE A 44 14.26 -12.34 0.53
C PHE A 44 12.76 -12.55 0.79
N LEU A 45 12.41 -13.61 1.53
CA LEU A 45 11.03 -13.85 1.95
C LEU A 45 10.58 -12.77 2.94
N ASP A 46 11.40 -12.50 3.96
CA ASP A 46 11.13 -11.47 4.96
C ASP A 46 11.01 -10.08 4.32
N ALA A 47 11.92 -9.74 3.39
CA ALA A 47 11.87 -8.48 2.67
C ALA A 47 10.61 -8.35 1.80
N LYS A 48 10.14 -9.45 1.19
CA LYS A 48 8.89 -9.46 0.40
C LYS A 48 7.66 -9.34 1.28
N GLU A 49 7.65 -10.01 2.42
CA GLU A 49 6.59 -9.87 3.41
C GLU A 49 6.48 -8.42 3.90
N GLU A 50 7.60 -7.80 4.27
CA GLU A 50 7.63 -6.41 4.69
C GLU A 50 7.13 -5.45 3.59
N GLU A 51 7.54 -5.67 2.34
CA GLU A 51 7.07 -4.91 1.18
C GLU A 51 5.54 -5.01 1.03
N LEU A 52 4.98 -6.21 1.19
CA LEU A 52 3.53 -6.44 1.11
C LEU A 52 2.78 -5.78 2.26
N LEU A 53 3.31 -5.85 3.48
CA LEU A 53 2.71 -5.19 4.65
C LEU A 53 2.67 -3.68 4.47
N LYS A 54 3.77 -3.07 4.00
CA LYS A 54 3.83 -1.63 3.70
C LYS A 54 2.83 -1.23 2.62
N LYS A 55 2.75 -2.00 1.52
CA LYS A 55 1.79 -1.76 0.44
C LYS A 55 0.34 -1.85 0.93
N LYS A 56 0.03 -2.85 1.76
CA LYS A 56 -1.30 -3.01 2.35
C LYS A 56 -1.66 -1.83 3.26
N ALA A 57 -0.75 -1.44 4.16
CA ALA A 57 -0.98 -0.32 5.06
C ALA A 57 -1.25 0.99 4.30
N GLU A 58 -0.50 1.26 3.23
CA GLU A 58 -0.72 2.46 2.41
C GLU A 58 -2.04 2.39 1.62
N HIS A 59 -2.36 1.22 1.05
CA HIS A 59 -3.64 1.01 0.38
C HIS A 59 -4.83 1.23 1.31
N ASP A 60 -4.76 0.69 2.54
CA ASP A 60 -5.80 0.83 3.55
C ASP A 60 -5.93 2.30 4.00
N ARG A 61 -4.80 3.01 4.17
CA ARG A 61 -4.78 4.45 4.45
C ARG A 61 -5.50 5.24 3.35
N ILE A 62 -5.13 5.04 2.09
CA ILE A 62 -5.75 5.72 0.94
C ILE A 62 -7.25 5.41 0.88
N THR A 63 -7.62 4.14 1.03
CA THR A 63 -9.02 3.70 0.96
C THR A 63 -9.85 4.35 2.08
N SER A 64 -9.33 4.38 3.31
CA SER A 64 -10.00 5.04 4.44
C SER A 64 -10.16 6.55 4.22
N GLU A 65 -9.17 7.22 3.64
CA GLU A 65 -9.25 8.65 3.34
C GLU A 65 -10.29 8.96 2.25
N ILE A 66 -10.34 8.15 1.19
CA ILE A 66 -11.35 8.26 0.13
C ILE A 66 -12.75 8.06 0.71
N GLN A 67 -12.94 7.01 1.52
CA GLN A 67 -14.22 6.71 2.13
C GLN A 67 -14.67 7.84 3.06
N ARG A 68 -13.76 8.36 3.89
CA ARG A 68 -14.05 9.49 4.80
C ARG A 68 -14.44 10.75 4.02
N LYS A 69 -13.77 11.04 2.90
CA LYS A 69 -14.13 12.19 2.05
C LYS A 69 -15.51 12.00 1.43
N LYS A 70 -15.78 10.82 0.86
CA LYS A 70 -17.07 10.48 0.27
C LYS A 70 -18.22 10.55 1.28
N ASP A 71 -18.00 10.08 2.50
CA ASP A 71 -19.00 10.12 3.57
C ASP A 71 -19.28 11.56 4.02
N LYS A 72 -18.25 12.39 4.12
CA LYS A 72 -18.39 13.82 4.43
C LYS A 72 -19.20 14.54 3.34
N GLU A 73 -18.82 14.37 2.08
CA GLU A 73 -19.52 14.95 0.93
C GLU A 73 -20.98 14.47 0.86
N SER A 74 -21.23 13.18 1.11
CA SER A 74 -22.59 12.63 1.13
C SER A 74 -23.47 13.24 2.24
N LYS A 75 -22.88 13.46 3.42
CA LYS A 75 -23.57 14.14 4.53
C LYS A 75 -23.90 15.59 4.18
N GLU A 76 -22.93 16.33 3.64
CA GLU A 76 -23.12 17.73 3.22
C GLU A 76 -24.24 17.86 2.17
N ILE A 77 -24.23 17.01 1.14
CA ILE A 77 -25.28 16.98 0.12
C ILE A 77 -26.65 16.63 0.74
N ARG A 78 -26.71 15.70 1.70
CA ARG A 78 -27.94 15.33 2.38
C ARG A 78 -28.49 16.50 3.21
N GLU A 79 -27.64 17.17 3.97
CA GLU A 79 -28.01 18.35 4.76
C GLU A 79 -28.52 19.50 3.88
N GLU A 80 -27.86 19.76 2.75
CA GLU A 80 -28.31 20.80 1.83
C GLU A 80 -29.67 20.47 1.20
N ARG A 81 -29.91 19.21 0.83
CA ARG A 81 -31.24 18.76 0.37
C ARG A 81 -32.30 18.94 1.44
N LEU A 82 -32.02 18.61 2.69
CA LEU A 82 -32.95 18.81 3.80
C LEU A 82 -33.28 20.30 3.98
N LYS A 83 -32.28 21.18 3.94
CA LYS A 83 -32.51 22.65 4.02
C LYS A 83 -33.41 23.15 2.89
N LYS A 84 -33.20 22.69 1.65
CA LYS A 84 -34.04 23.05 0.49
C LYS A 84 -35.47 22.57 0.64
N LEU A 85 -35.68 21.33 1.10
CA LEU A 85 -37.02 20.77 1.33
C LEU A 85 -37.75 21.53 2.43
N LEU A 86 -37.07 21.84 3.54
CA LEU A 86 -37.64 22.63 4.63
C LEU A 86 -38.05 24.03 4.18
N ALA A 87 -37.19 24.73 3.44
CA ALA A 87 -37.51 26.05 2.89
C ALA A 87 -38.72 26.00 1.95
N SER A 88 -38.79 24.99 1.07
CA SER A 88 -39.93 24.76 0.19
C SER A 88 -41.22 24.51 0.97
N ALA A 89 -41.17 23.65 1.99
CA ALA A 89 -42.32 23.34 2.84
C ALA A 89 -42.85 24.59 3.56
N ILE A 90 -41.95 25.42 4.10
CA ILE A 90 -42.32 26.70 4.74
C ILE A 90 -43.08 27.61 3.76
N ILE A 91 -42.56 27.76 2.54
CA ILE A 91 -43.22 28.55 1.49
C ILE A 91 -44.59 27.95 1.14
N TRP A 92 -44.67 26.63 1.01
CA TRP A 92 -45.91 25.93 0.67
C TRP A 92 -46.99 26.12 1.74
N VAL A 93 -46.62 26.02 3.01
CA VAL A 93 -47.51 26.30 4.15
C VAL A 93 -47.99 27.74 4.13
N HIS A 94 -47.09 28.70 3.86
CA HIS A 94 -47.46 30.11 3.76
C HIS A 94 -48.44 30.38 2.60
N VAL A 95 -48.17 29.81 1.42
CA VAL A 95 -49.06 29.92 0.25
C VAL A 95 -50.42 29.26 0.51
N LEU A 96 -50.44 28.10 1.17
CA LEU A 96 -51.67 27.41 1.53
C LEU A 96 -52.50 28.23 2.52
N TYR A 97 -51.85 28.82 3.54
CA TYR A 97 -52.50 29.72 4.50
C TYR A 97 -53.13 30.93 3.79
N LEU A 98 -52.41 31.58 2.87
CA LEU A 98 -52.93 32.70 2.08
C LEU A 98 -54.08 32.30 1.15
N LYS A 99 -54.13 31.06 0.66
CA LYS A 99 -55.25 30.55 -0.14
C LYS A 99 -56.50 30.22 0.70
N LEU A 100 -56.34 30.01 2.00
CA LEU A 100 -57.43 29.66 2.92
C LEU A 100 -58.09 30.87 3.60
N LEU A 101 -57.44 32.04 3.54
CA LEU A 101 -57.94 33.33 4.02
C LEU A 101 -58.77 34.03 2.92
#